data_AF-F5ZF11-F1
#
_entry.id   AF-F5ZF11-F1
#
_cell.length_a   1.000
_cell.length_b   1.000
_cell.length_c   1.000
_cell.angle_alpha   90.00
_cell.angle_beta   90.00
_cell.angle_gamma   90.00
#
_symmetry.space_group_name_H-M   'P 1'
#
loop_
_entity.id
_entity.type
_entity.pdbx_description
1 polymer ?
#
loop_
_entity_poly.entity_id
_entity_poly.type
_entity_poly.pdbx_seq_one_letter_code
_entity_poly.pdbx_strand_id
1 'polypeptide(L)'
;MADDKLKACEEALERLIVGETVNVDANSYDEITFGLIEREAGTVSKGYIKQDRDKFKAIVDRLKDHKATVASQPAKKGKSVLQRQNEKLQQQKEKDAELIKELTYKLHIMMADNLKLVERGRELEKENRDLKSGKVIPVQMGSRH
;
A
#
# COMPACT_ATOMS: atom_id res chain seq x y z
N MET A 1 -15.14 31.65 9.61
CA MET A 1 -16.06 30.96 8.67
C MET A 1 -15.69 31.10 7.19
N ALA A 2 -15.26 32.28 6.70
CA ALA A 2 -14.71 32.43 5.34
C ALA A 2 -13.17 32.35 5.31
N ASP A 3 -12.49 32.96 6.30
CA ASP A 3 -11.02 32.95 6.40
C ASP A 3 -10.45 31.56 6.70
N ASP A 4 -11.15 30.75 7.49
CA ASP A 4 -10.74 29.36 7.77
C ASP A 4 -10.77 28.50 6.50
N LYS A 5 -11.73 28.78 5.59
CA LYS A 5 -11.83 28.09 4.30
C LYS A 5 -10.74 28.54 3.34
N LEU A 6 -10.34 29.81 3.40
CA LEU A 6 -9.24 30.33 2.59
C LEU A 6 -7.93 29.63 2.97
N LYS A 7 -7.62 29.54 4.26
CA LYS A 7 -6.43 28.83 4.77
C LYS A 7 -6.44 27.35 4.39
N ALA A 8 -7.58 26.67 4.55
CA ALA A 8 -7.70 25.26 4.15
C ALA A 8 -7.43 25.04 2.65
N CYS A 9 -7.86 25.97 1.79
CA CYS A 9 -7.56 25.93 0.35
C CYS A 9 -6.09 26.25 0.04
N GLU A 10 -5.45 27.13 0.80
CA GLU A 10 -4.00 27.42 0.65
C GLU A 10 -3.16 26.21 1.03
N GLU A 11 -3.45 25.58 2.17
CA GLU A 11 -2.79 24.36 2.63
C GLU A 11 -3.05 23.19 1.68
N ALA A 12 -4.26 23.09 1.12
CA ALA A 12 -4.57 22.11 0.09
C ALA A 12 -3.79 22.35 -1.21
N LEU A 13 -3.64 23.61 -1.64
CA LEU A 13 -2.81 23.95 -2.80
C LEU A 13 -1.35 23.56 -2.57
N GLU A 14 -0.79 23.84 -1.39
CA GLU A 14 0.60 23.47 -1.06
C GLU A 14 0.79 21.95 -1.05
N ARG A 15 -0.14 21.19 -0.45
CA ARG A 15 -0.13 19.72 -0.50
C ARG A 15 -0.20 19.19 -1.93
N LEU A 16 -1.04 19.79 -2.77
CA LEU A 16 -1.14 19.44 -4.19
C LEU A 16 0.14 19.78 -4.96
N ILE A 17 0.83 20.87 -4.60
CA ILE A 17 2.10 21.25 -5.20
C ILE A 17 3.25 20.34 -4.74
N VAL A 18 3.23 19.84 -3.50
CA VAL A 18 4.28 18.95 -2.98
C VAL A 18 4.01 17.47 -3.36
N GLY A 19 2.78 17.15 -3.76
CA GLY A 19 2.35 15.78 -4.09
C GLY A 19 1.98 14.95 -2.86
N GLU A 20 1.76 15.60 -1.71
CA GLU A 20 1.30 15.00 -0.46
C GLU A 20 -0.22 15.13 -0.35
N THR A 21 -0.93 14.61 -1.35
CA THR A 21 -2.39 14.67 -1.38
C THR A 21 -3.02 13.68 -0.41
N VAL A 22 -4.10 14.11 0.25
CA VAL A 22 -4.80 13.36 1.30
C VAL A 22 -6.16 12.87 0.82
N ASN A 23 -6.89 13.68 0.06
CA ASN A 23 -8.27 13.40 -0.35
C ASN A 23 -8.42 13.18 -1.86
N VAL A 24 -7.38 13.45 -2.64
CA VAL A 24 -7.45 13.40 -4.10
C VAL A 24 -6.20 12.77 -4.73
N ASP A 25 -6.41 11.88 -5.70
CA ASP A 25 -5.35 11.45 -6.60
C ASP A 25 -5.18 12.46 -7.74
N ALA A 26 -4.20 13.35 -7.60
CA ALA A 26 -3.74 14.20 -8.69
C ALA A 26 -2.55 13.51 -9.38
N ASN A 27 -2.79 12.90 -10.54
CA ASN A 27 -1.74 12.16 -11.26
C ASN A 27 -0.76 13.09 -11.99
N SER A 28 -1.17 14.32 -12.30
CA SER A 28 -0.34 15.35 -12.92
C SER A 28 -0.68 16.74 -12.40
N TYR A 29 0.34 17.59 -12.27
CA TYR A 29 0.21 18.99 -11.86
C TYR A 29 -0.67 19.81 -12.80
N ASP A 30 -0.73 19.43 -14.07
CA ASP A 30 -1.57 20.12 -15.07
C ASP A 30 -3.06 19.94 -14.77
N GLU A 31 -3.43 18.83 -14.10
CA GLU A 31 -4.79 18.49 -13.71
C GLU A 31 -5.25 19.19 -12.42
N ILE A 32 -4.35 19.91 -11.74
CA ILE A 32 -4.71 20.70 -10.55
C ILE A 32 -5.64 21.83 -11.01
N THR A 33 -6.91 21.68 -10.66
CA THR A 33 -7.99 22.64 -10.92
C THR A 33 -8.56 23.15 -9.60
N PHE A 34 -9.32 24.23 -9.63
CA PHE A 34 -9.95 24.77 -8.42
C PHE A 34 -10.86 23.78 -7.71
N GLY A 35 -11.65 23.01 -8.47
CA GLY A 35 -12.47 21.95 -7.89
C GLY A 35 -11.65 20.84 -7.24
N LEU A 36 -10.41 20.64 -7.70
CA LEU A 36 -9.48 19.69 -7.11
C LEU A 36 -8.94 20.20 -5.76
N ILE A 37 -8.58 21.49 -5.68
CA ILE A 37 -8.15 22.16 -4.45
C ILE A 37 -9.28 22.17 -3.41
N GLU A 38 -10.51 22.48 -3.83
CA GLU A 38 -11.69 22.45 -2.95
C GLU A 38 -11.94 21.05 -2.37
N ARG A 39 -11.82 20.02 -3.21
CA ARG A 39 -11.97 18.62 -2.83
C ARG A 39 -10.85 18.19 -1.88
N GLU A 40 -9.63 18.62 -2.14
CA GLU A 40 -8.47 18.35 -1.27
C GLU A 40 -8.59 19.06 0.09
N ALA A 41 -9.12 20.29 0.12
CA ALA A 41 -9.43 21.04 1.32
C ALA A 41 -10.63 20.47 2.12
N GLY A 42 -11.31 19.43 1.61
CA GLY A 42 -12.48 18.83 2.24
C GLY A 42 -13.75 19.69 2.16
N THR A 43 -13.72 20.79 1.42
CA THR A 43 -14.86 21.68 1.17
C THR A 43 -15.53 21.32 -0.16
N VAL A 44 -16.58 20.48 -0.12
CA VAL A 44 -17.41 20.18 -1.30
C VAL A 44 -18.31 21.38 -1.59
N SER A 45 -17.73 22.37 -2.24
CA SER A 45 -18.39 23.61 -2.62
C SER A 45 -18.98 23.43 -4.02
N LYS A 46 -20.29 23.67 -4.19
CA LYS A 46 -20.96 23.76 -5.51
C LYS A 46 -20.56 25.05 -6.28
N GLY A 47 -19.28 25.40 -6.29
CA GLY A 47 -18.76 26.58 -6.99
C GLY A 47 -18.68 27.87 -6.16
N TYR A 48 -18.45 27.79 -4.85
CA TYR A 48 -18.26 28.95 -3.96
C TYR A 48 -17.02 29.80 -4.34
N ILE A 49 -15.99 29.23 -4.97
CA ILE A 49 -14.88 30.01 -5.57
C ILE A 49 -15.37 31.00 -6.65
N LYS A 50 -16.59 30.85 -7.19
CA LYS A 50 -17.18 31.84 -8.10
C LYS A 50 -17.82 33.04 -7.39
N GLN A 51 -18.32 32.90 -6.16
CA GLN A 51 -18.99 33.97 -5.42
C GLN A 51 -18.02 34.81 -4.57
N ASP A 52 -16.98 34.20 -4.00
CA ASP A 52 -15.91 34.88 -3.25
C ASP A 52 -14.67 35.17 -4.12
N ARG A 53 -14.88 35.50 -5.40
CA ARG A 53 -13.84 35.56 -6.44
C ARG A 53 -12.65 36.44 -6.08
N ASP A 54 -12.86 37.52 -5.32
CA ASP A 54 -11.80 38.43 -4.90
C ASP A 54 -10.93 37.86 -3.78
N LYS A 55 -11.52 37.11 -2.84
CA LYS A 55 -10.79 36.52 -1.69
C LYS A 55 -9.92 35.34 -2.13
N PHE A 56 -10.40 34.55 -3.09
CA PHE A 56 -9.67 33.40 -3.65
C PHE A 56 -8.81 33.77 -4.86
N LYS A 57 -8.81 35.05 -5.29
CA LYS A 57 -8.01 35.53 -6.42
C LYS A 57 -6.52 35.29 -6.23
N ALA A 58 -6.01 35.48 -5.01
CA ALA A 58 -4.61 35.21 -4.68
C ALA A 58 -4.22 33.74 -4.92
N ILE A 59 -5.11 32.79 -4.59
CA ILE A 59 -4.89 31.35 -4.83
C ILE A 59 -4.94 31.04 -6.33
N VAL A 60 -5.86 31.68 -7.06
CA VAL A 60 -5.97 31.57 -8.52
C VAL A 60 -4.70 32.07 -9.22
N ASP A 61 -4.20 33.23 -8.80
CA ASP A 61 -3.01 33.84 -9.37
C ASP A 61 -1.76 33.02 -9.01
N ARG A 62 -1.63 32.56 -7.76
CA ARG A 62 -0.53 31.66 -7.33
C ARG A 62 -0.51 30.33 -8.11
N LEU A 63 -1.68 29.74 -8.38
CA LEU A 63 -1.77 28.54 -9.22
C LEU A 63 -1.35 28.83 -10.67
N LYS A 64 -1.77 29.96 -11.24
CA LYS A 64 -1.41 30.36 -12.61
C LYS A 64 0.08 30.67 -12.73
N ASP A 65 0.64 31.40 -11.78
CA ASP A 65 2.06 31.73 -11.73
C ASP A 65 2.89 30.44 -11.59
N HIS A 66 2.47 29.52 -10.72
CA HIS A 66 3.13 28.24 -10.58
C HIS A 66 3.06 27.41 -11.87
N LYS A 67 1.89 27.34 -12.53
CA LYS A 67 1.75 26.68 -13.83
C LYS A 67 2.60 27.33 -14.92
N ALA A 68 2.70 28.66 -14.93
CA ALA A 68 3.56 29.40 -15.85
C ALA A 68 5.05 29.12 -15.58
N THR A 69 5.47 29.03 -14.31
CA THR A 69 6.85 28.67 -13.97
C THR A 69 7.20 27.23 -14.34
N VAL A 70 6.26 26.30 -14.19
CA VAL A 70 6.45 24.89 -14.59
C VAL A 70 6.48 24.77 -16.12
N ALA A 71 5.61 25.48 -16.83
CA ALA A 71 5.58 25.49 -18.29
C ALA A 71 6.79 26.21 -18.92
N SER A 72 7.35 27.23 -18.25
CA SER A 72 8.52 27.97 -18.71
C SER A 72 9.85 27.27 -18.41
N GLN A 73 9.87 26.19 -17.63
CA GLN A 73 11.06 25.37 -17.53
C GLN A 73 11.12 24.44 -18.74
N PRO A 74 12.13 24.54 -19.63
CA PRO A 74 12.32 23.54 -20.67
C PRO A 74 12.44 22.21 -19.95
N ALA A 75 11.54 21.28 -20.28
CA ALA A 75 11.43 19.97 -19.65
C ALA A 75 12.82 19.35 -19.50
N LYS A 76 13.42 19.51 -18.31
CA LYS A 76 14.57 18.70 -17.92
C LYS A 76 14.00 17.29 -18.00
N LYS A 77 14.55 16.48 -18.91
CA LYS A 77 14.20 15.07 -19.15
C LYS A 77 14.31 14.28 -17.84
N GLY A 78 13.37 14.49 -16.92
CA GLY A 78 13.11 13.59 -15.83
C GLY A 78 12.63 12.29 -16.46
N LYS A 79 13.18 11.17 -16.00
CA LYS A 79 12.76 9.81 -16.38
C LYS A 79 11.26 9.82 -16.64
N SER A 80 10.86 9.40 -17.83
CA SER A 80 9.46 9.41 -18.26
C SER A 80 8.59 8.72 -17.21
N VAL A 81 7.33 9.12 -17.10
CA VAL A 81 6.38 8.50 -16.15
C VAL A 81 6.40 6.97 -16.25
N LEU A 82 6.53 6.45 -17.47
CA LEU A 82 6.71 5.01 -17.75
C LEU A 82 7.96 4.41 -17.10
N GLN A 83 9.09 5.12 -17.11
CA GLN A 83 10.33 4.66 -16.52
C GLN A 83 10.25 4.63 -14.98
N ARG A 84 9.59 5.63 -14.37
CA ARG A 84 9.33 5.62 -12.92
C ARG A 84 8.35 4.51 -12.51
N GLN A 85 7.32 4.26 -13.33
CA GLN A 85 6.38 3.15 -13.10
C GLN A 85 7.06 1.79 -13.25
N ASN A 86 7.94 1.63 -14.24
CA ASN A 86 8.74 0.41 -14.39
C ASN A 86 9.68 0.16 -13.21
N GLU A 87 10.33 1.21 -12.68
CA GLU A 87 11.18 1.08 -11.49
C GLU A 87 10.37 0.66 -10.26
N LYS A 88 9.17 1.23 -10.05
CA LYS A 88 8.26 0.81 -8.98
C LYS A 88 7.81 -0.65 -9.13
N LEU A 89 7.44 -1.06 -10.35
CA LEU A 89 7.06 -2.44 -10.68
C LEU A 89 8.21 -3.42 -10.41
N GLN A 90 9.44 -3.04 -10.74
CA GLN A 90 10.60 -3.88 -10.51
C GLN A 90 10.88 -4.06 -9.01
N GLN A 91 10.82 -2.98 -8.24
CA GLN A 91 10.94 -3.04 -6.76
C GLN A 91 9.82 -3.86 -6.12
N GLN A 92 8.60 -3.80 -6.66
CA GLN A 92 7.47 -4.62 -6.19
C GLN A 92 7.76 -6.11 -6.43
N LYS A 93 8.22 -6.48 -7.63
CA LYS A 93 8.55 -7.86 -7.98
C LYS A 93 9.63 -8.45 -7.10
N GLU A 94 10.64 -7.66 -6.73
CA GLU A 94 11.71 -8.09 -5.84
C GLU A 94 11.17 -8.40 -4.43
N LYS A 95 10.31 -7.52 -3.89
CA LYS A 95 9.64 -7.77 -2.60
C LYS A 95 8.74 -9.00 -2.64
N ASP A 96 7.97 -9.17 -3.71
CA ASP A 96 7.09 -10.31 -3.88
C ASP A 96 7.90 -11.61 -3.99
N ALA A 97 9.06 -11.59 -4.65
CA ALA A 97 9.92 -12.76 -4.78
C ALA A 97 10.51 -13.21 -3.43
N GLU A 98 10.89 -12.27 -2.56
CA GLU A 98 11.34 -12.58 -1.20
C GLU A 98 10.20 -13.16 -0.34
N LEU A 99 9.01 -12.56 -0.41
CA LEU A 99 7.84 -13.05 0.31
C LEU A 99 7.44 -14.46 -0.14
N ILE A 100 7.45 -14.73 -1.45
CA ILE A 100 7.14 -16.05 -2.01
C ILE A 100 8.13 -17.09 -1.48
N LYS A 101 9.44 -16.79 -1.48
CA LYS A 101 10.46 -17.70 -0.94
C LYS A 101 10.22 -18.02 0.53
N GLU A 102 9.91 -17.02 1.35
CA GLU A 102 9.63 -17.21 2.77
C GLU A 102 8.39 -18.10 3.00
N LEU A 103 7.31 -17.82 2.27
CA LEU A 103 6.08 -18.60 2.36
C LEU A 103 6.27 -20.05 1.89
N THR A 104 7.02 -20.26 0.80
CA THR A 104 7.36 -21.62 0.32
C THR A 104 8.17 -22.39 1.36
N TYR A 105 9.14 -21.74 2.02
CA TYR A 105 9.93 -22.38 3.06
C TYR A 105 9.06 -22.79 4.27
N LYS A 106 8.20 -21.88 4.74
CA LYS A 106 7.23 -22.19 5.82
C LYS A 106 6.30 -23.34 5.45
N LEU A 107 5.79 -23.33 4.22
CA LEU A 107 4.93 -24.40 3.72
C LEU A 107 5.64 -25.76 3.73
N HIS A 108 6.89 -25.82 3.26
CA HIS A 108 7.67 -27.06 3.27
C HIS A 108 7.90 -27.60 4.69
N ILE A 109 8.17 -26.73 5.65
CA ILE A 109 8.29 -27.13 7.07
C ILE A 109 6.97 -27.74 7.56
N MET A 110 5.85 -27.02 7.37
CA MET A 110 4.54 -27.49 7.81
C MET A 110 4.14 -28.82 7.15
N MET A 111 4.45 -28.99 5.86
CA MET A 111 4.20 -30.24 5.15
C MET A 111 5.02 -31.40 5.72
N ALA A 112 6.30 -31.17 6.03
CA ALA A 112 7.17 -32.18 6.63
C ALA A 112 6.65 -32.60 8.02
N ASP A 113 6.22 -31.63 8.84
CA ASP A 113 5.67 -31.92 10.16
C ASP A 113 4.33 -32.66 10.07
N ASN A 114 3.46 -32.27 9.13
CA ASN A 114 2.20 -32.97 8.87
C ASN A 114 2.44 -34.43 8.45
N LEU A 115 3.44 -34.69 7.60
CA LEU A 115 3.80 -36.05 7.21
C LEU A 115 4.21 -36.90 8.42
N LYS A 116 5.08 -36.37 9.29
CA LYS A 116 5.51 -37.06 10.52
C LYS A 116 4.32 -37.33 11.45
N LEU A 117 3.41 -36.38 11.61
CA LEU A 117 2.22 -36.53 12.44
C LEU A 117 1.28 -37.61 11.89
N VAL A 118 1.09 -37.67 10.57
CA VAL A 118 0.29 -38.71 9.92
C VAL A 118 0.91 -40.10 10.12
N GLU A 119 2.23 -40.20 9.95
CA GLU A 119 2.96 -41.45 10.20
C GLU A 119 2.82 -41.90 11.65
N ARG A 120 3.03 -40.99 12.62
CA ARG A 120 2.85 -41.30 14.04
C ARG A 120 1.41 -41.68 14.37
N GLY A 121 0.43 -41.03 13.75
CA GLY A 121 -0.98 -41.39 13.88
C GLY A 121 -1.26 -42.83 13.44
N ARG A 122 -0.70 -43.23 12.29
CA ARG A 122 -0.82 -44.62 11.79
C ARG A 122 -0.18 -45.65 12.72
N GLU A 123 0.98 -45.32 13.30
CA GLU A 123 1.63 -46.18 14.30
C GLU A 123 0.75 -46.35 15.54
N LEU A 124 0.23 -45.24 16.09
CA LEU A 124 -0.65 -45.27 17.26
C LEU A 124 -1.96 -46.01 16.99
N GLU A 125 -2.53 -45.88 15.80
CA GLU A 125 -3.71 -46.66 15.37
C GLU A 125 -3.41 -48.16 15.27
N LYS A 126 -2.19 -48.53 14.89
CA LYS A 126 -1.75 -49.92 14.86
C LYS A 126 -1.54 -50.46 16.28
N GLU A 127 -0.82 -49.73 17.13
CA GLU A 127 -0.63 -50.07 18.55
C GLU A 127 -1.98 -50.24 19.27
N ASN A 128 -2.93 -49.33 19.04
CA ASN A 128 -4.29 -49.45 19.60
C ASN A 128 -5.03 -50.69 19.12
N ARG A 129 -4.90 -51.06 17.84
CA ARG A 129 -5.52 -52.29 17.32
C ARG A 129 -4.90 -53.53 17.93
N ASP A 130 -3.57 -53.57 18.05
CA ASP A 130 -2.85 -54.69 18.65
C ASP A 130 -3.24 -54.87 20.13
N LEU A 131 -3.30 -53.77 20.90
CA LEU A 131 -3.78 -53.77 22.29
C LEU A 131 -5.24 -54.23 22.41
N LYS A 132 -6.14 -53.74 21.55
CA LYS A 132 -7.56 -54.15 21.53
C LYS A 132 -7.74 -55.62 21.13
N SER A 133 -6.81 -56.18 20.36
CA SER A 133 -6.82 -57.60 19.95
C SER A 133 -6.19 -58.54 20.99
N GLY A 134 -5.69 -58.03 22.12
CA GLY A 134 -5.08 -58.83 23.18
C GLY A 134 -3.64 -59.28 22.90
N LYS A 135 -2.97 -58.74 21.89
CA LYS A 135 -1.54 -58.98 21.65
C LYS A 135 -0.70 -58.18 22.66
N VAL A 136 0.04 -58.89 23.51
CA VAL A 136 0.98 -58.29 24.46
C VAL A 136 2.19 -57.76 23.68
N ILE A 137 2.37 -56.43 23.67
CA ILE A 137 3.52 -55.77 23.06
C ILE A 137 4.65 -55.73 24.10
N PRO A 138 5.86 -56.22 23.81
CA PRO A 138 6.99 -56.08 24.73
C PRO A 138 7.41 -54.61 24.82
N VAL A 139 7.26 -54.03 26.02
CA VAL A 139 7.73 -52.68 26.31
C VAL A 139 9.26 -52.70 26.35
N GLN A 140 9.91 -52.16 25.31
CA GLN A 140 11.33 -51.83 25.41
C GLN A 140 11.48 -50.63 26.33
N MET A 141 11.82 -50.91 27.59
CA MET A 141 12.29 -49.91 28.55
C MET A 141 13.61 -49.34 28.02
N GLY A 142 13.54 -48.15 27.42
CA GLY A 142 14.72 -47.43 26.96
C GLY A 142 15.67 -47.18 28.13
N SER A 143 16.82 -47.86 28.10
CA SER A 143 17.92 -47.64 29.04
C SER A 143 18.43 -46.21 28.89
N ARG A 144 18.27 -45.40 29.94
CA ARG A 144 18.89 -44.08 30.03
C ARG A 144 20.40 -44.26 30.23
N HIS A 145 21.19 -43.80 29.27
CA HIS A 145 22.59 -43.42 29.46
C HIS A 145 22.75 -41.97 29.02
#